data_AF-T0ZTS8-F1
#
_entry.id   AF-T0ZTS8-F1
#
_cell.length_a   1.000
_cell.length_b   1.000
_cell.length_c   1.000
_cell.angle_alpha   90.00
_cell.angle_beta   90.00
_cell.angle_gamma   90.00
#
_symmetry.space_group_name_H-M   'P 1'
#
loop_
_entity.id
_entity.type
_entity.pdbx_description
1 polymer ?
#
loop_
_entity_poly.entity_id
_entity_poly.type
_entity_poly.pdbx_seq_one_letter_code
_entity_poly.pdbx_strand_id
1 'polypeptide(L)'
;QARCTLAEVLDLLDTTALARRFGLDGAARVRVAHWLREAHVAWALDAAMKPAFGAPAEDLHTFAFGLDRLLAGWLLGSDEPGRVLRAATATGQTIVPLVAAGAGEFALLAGLAQLLDELARWRAAAQAQHDGAGWSAWLAQRIEACFVADG
;
A
#
# COMPACT_ATOMS: atom_id res chain seq x y z
N GLN A 1 14.32 -9.67 -8.50
CA GLN A 1 13.76 -8.75 -7.47
C GLN A 1 12.57 -8.03 -8.10
N ALA A 2 11.38 -8.07 -7.49
CA ALA A 2 10.17 -7.46 -8.05
C ALA A 2 10.12 -5.94 -7.81
N ARG A 3 9.56 -5.17 -8.76
CA ARG A 3 9.43 -3.70 -8.67
C ARG A 3 8.23 -3.24 -7.85
N CYS A 4 7.34 -4.16 -7.47
CA CYS A 4 6.07 -3.86 -6.81
C CYS A 4 5.30 -2.82 -7.63
N THR A 5 4.92 -3.16 -8.85
CA THR A 5 4.10 -2.32 -9.72
C THR A 5 2.65 -2.33 -9.26
N LEU A 6 1.86 -1.31 -9.66
CA LEU A 6 0.42 -1.30 -9.42
C LEU A 6 -0.26 -2.57 -9.94
N ALA A 7 0.11 -3.04 -11.14
CA ALA A 7 -0.44 -4.27 -11.70
C ALA A 7 -0.11 -5.48 -10.81
N GLU A 8 1.16 -5.66 -10.43
CA GLU A 8 1.58 -6.78 -9.56
C GLU A 8 0.81 -6.80 -8.22
N VAL A 9 0.59 -5.64 -7.60
CA VAL A 9 -0.18 -5.56 -6.34
C VAL A 9 -1.66 -5.85 -6.54
N LEU A 10 -2.26 -5.39 -7.66
CA LEU A 10 -3.65 -5.70 -7.97
C LEU A 10 -3.86 -7.17 -8.35
N ASP A 11 -2.87 -7.80 -8.98
CA ASP A 11 -2.87 -9.23 -9.31
C ASP A 11 -2.78 -10.08 -8.04
N LEU A 12 -2.01 -9.65 -7.03
CA LEU A 12 -2.00 -10.32 -5.72
C LEU A 12 -3.40 -10.32 -5.09
N LEU A 13 -4.15 -9.22 -5.24
CA LEU A 13 -5.53 -9.11 -4.76
C LEU A 13 -6.54 -9.95 -5.58
N ASP A 14 -6.14 -10.59 -6.68
CA ASP A 14 -6.98 -11.61 -7.33
C ASP A 14 -6.97 -12.94 -6.55
N THR A 15 -6.00 -13.14 -5.64
CA THR A 15 -6.03 -14.25 -4.70
C THR A 15 -7.06 -13.97 -3.60
N THR A 16 -8.23 -14.61 -3.67
CA THR A 16 -9.37 -14.33 -2.78
C THR A 16 -9.03 -14.40 -1.29
N ALA A 17 -8.28 -15.41 -0.85
CA ALA A 17 -7.90 -15.55 0.55
C ALA A 17 -7.04 -14.38 1.05
N LEU A 18 -6.12 -13.89 0.20
CA LEU A 18 -5.30 -12.71 0.50
C LEU A 18 -6.17 -11.44 0.54
N ALA A 19 -7.02 -11.25 -0.47
CA ALA A 19 -7.89 -10.06 -0.54
C ALA A 19 -8.82 -9.97 0.68
N ARG A 20 -9.45 -11.09 1.08
CA ARG A 20 -10.28 -11.18 2.28
C ARG A 20 -9.52 -10.85 3.55
N ARG A 21 -8.27 -11.29 3.68
CA ARG A 21 -7.43 -11.04 4.87
C ARG A 21 -7.28 -9.55 5.18
N PHE A 22 -7.21 -8.73 4.15
CA PHE A 22 -7.06 -7.27 4.24
C PHE A 22 -8.39 -6.52 4.03
N GLY A 23 -9.52 -7.20 3.85
CA GLY A 23 -10.81 -6.57 3.56
C GLY A 23 -10.87 -5.86 2.21
N LEU A 24 -10.09 -6.33 1.24
CA LEU A 24 -9.91 -5.72 -0.09
C LEU A 24 -10.50 -6.56 -1.22
N ASP A 25 -11.50 -7.40 -0.95
CA ASP A 25 -12.15 -8.26 -1.94
C ASP A 25 -13.39 -7.61 -2.59
N GLY A 26 -13.85 -8.18 -3.71
CA GLY A 26 -15.03 -7.71 -4.43
C GLY A 26 -14.97 -6.23 -4.84
N ALA A 27 -15.96 -5.45 -4.40
CA ALA A 27 -16.05 -4.02 -4.71
C ALA A 27 -14.91 -3.19 -4.10
N ALA A 28 -14.35 -3.64 -2.97
CA ALA A 28 -13.23 -2.97 -2.31
C ALA A 28 -11.98 -2.96 -3.19
N ARG A 29 -11.70 -4.07 -3.90
CA ARG A 29 -10.59 -4.15 -4.86
C ARG A 29 -10.70 -3.10 -5.96
N VAL A 30 -11.89 -2.98 -6.55
CA VAL A 30 -12.16 -2.01 -7.63
C VAL A 30 -11.96 -0.58 -7.13
N ARG A 31 -12.43 -0.31 -5.91
CA ARG A 31 -12.29 1.00 -5.24
C ARG A 31 -10.83 1.37 -4.98
N VAL A 32 -10.06 0.45 -4.40
CA VAL A 32 -8.62 0.65 -4.14
C VAL A 32 -7.86 0.82 -5.45
N ALA A 33 -8.15 0.02 -6.47
CA ALA A 33 -7.53 0.15 -7.79
C ALA A 33 -7.80 1.52 -8.42
N HIS A 34 -9.01 2.06 -8.25
CA HIS A 34 -9.34 3.42 -8.69
C HIS A 34 -8.52 4.47 -7.94
N TRP A 35 -8.48 4.42 -6.60
CA TRP A 35 -7.72 5.38 -5.80
C TRP A 35 -6.23 5.40 -6.09
N LEU A 36 -5.62 4.23 -6.24
CA LEU A 36 -4.20 4.13 -6.54
C LEU A 36 -3.88 4.75 -7.91
N ARG A 37 -4.78 4.60 -8.90
CA ARG A 37 -4.64 5.26 -10.21
C ARG A 37 -4.81 6.78 -10.11
N GLU A 38 -5.82 7.26 -9.40
CA GLU A 38 -6.05 8.71 -9.17
C GLU A 38 -4.90 9.35 -8.38
N ALA A 39 -4.28 8.60 -7.47
CA ALA A 39 -3.11 9.06 -6.73
C ALA A 39 -1.82 8.98 -7.57
N HIS A 40 -1.90 8.53 -8.83
CA HIS A 40 -0.80 8.31 -9.76
C HIS A 40 0.27 7.35 -9.24
N VAL A 41 -0.14 6.34 -8.47
CA VAL A 41 0.75 5.23 -8.06
C VAL A 41 1.07 4.40 -9.29
N ALA A 42 2.36 4.07 -9.48
CA ALA A 42 2.81 3.22 -10.57
C ALA A 42 3.65 2.04 -10.06
N TRP A 43 4.56 2.26 -9.10
CA TRP A 43 5.47 1.21 -8.63
C TRP A 43 6.26 1.64 -7.38
N ALA A 44 6.98 0.68 -6.78
CA ALA A 44 7.77 0.81 -5.56
C ALA A 44 6.95 1.13 -4.30
N LEU A 45 7.27 0.44 -3.20
CA LEU A 45 6.61 0.64 -1.92
C LEU A 45 6.85 2.05 -1.39
N ASP A 46 8.09 2.54 -1.49
CA ASP A 46 8.56 3.85 -1.04
C ASP A 46 9.70 4.38 -1.95
N ALA A 47 10.18 5.60 -1.68
CA ALA A 47 11.34 6.17 -2.38
C ALA A 47 12.62 5.35 -2.18
N ALA A 48 12.82 4.75 -1.00
CA ALA A 48 14.04 4.00 -0.66
C ALA A 48 14.19 2.72 -1.50
N MET A 49 13.09 2.17 -2.01
CA MET A 49 13.08 1.03 -2.90
C MET A 49 13.61 1.36 -4.31
N LYS A 50 13.46 2.60 -4.78
CA LYS A 50 13.77 2.98 -6.17
C LYS A 50 15.23 2.86 -6.59
N PRO A 51 16.23 3.23 -5.76
CA PRO A 51 17.66 3.08 -6.11
C PRO A 51 18.07 1.65 -6.47
N ALA A 52 17.44 0.64 -5.86
CA ALA A 52 17.69 -0.77 -6.19
C ALA A 52 17.36 -1.12 -7.66
N PHE A 53 16.60 -0.27 -8.34
CA PHE A 53 16.24 -0.39 -9.76
C PHE A 53 16.84 0.71 -10.63
N GLY A 54 17.86 1.42 -10.15
CA GLY A 54 18.56 2.47 -10.90
C GLY A 54 17.75 3.76 -11.08
N ALA A 55 16.70 3.98 -10.28
CA ALA A 55 15.92 5.21 -10.29
C ALA A 55 16.25 6.11 -9.08
N PRO A 56 16.01 7.43 -9.16
CA PRO A 56 16.20 8.35 -8.04
C PRO A 56 15.33 7.98 -6.83
N ALA A 57 15.83 8.26 -5.62
CA ALA A 57 15.10 8.08 -4.36
C ALA A 57 14.06 9.19 -4.16
N GLU A 58 13.02 9.19 -4.99
CA GLU A 58 11.93 10.16 -4.95
C GLU A 58 10.59 9.47 -4.62
N ASP A 59 9.74 10.13 -3.83
CA ASP A 59 8.46 9.55 -3.40
C ASP A 59 7.41 9.48 -4.53
N LEU A 60 7.58 10.24 -5.62
CA LEU A 60 6.60 10.32 -6.70
C LEU A 60 6.24 8.94 -7.28
N HIS A 61 4.97 8.69 -7.53
CA HIS A 61 4.47 7.42 -8.07
C HIS A 61 4.65 6.16 -7.20
N THR A 62 5.08 6.32 -5.94
CA THR A 62 5.18 5.22 -4.98
C THR A 62 3.86 4.95 -4.27
N PHE A 63 3.71 3.75 -3.71
CA PHE A 63 2.54 3.41 -2.90
C PHE A 63 2.44 4.26 -1.63
N ALA A 64 3.55 4.47 -0.92
CA ALA A 64 3.59 5.32 0.27
C ALA A 64 3.09 6.74 -0.04
N PHE A 65 3.56 7.36 -1.13
CA PHE A 65 3.11 8.69 -1.54
C PHE A 65 1.62 8.73 -1.90
N GLY A 66 1.12 7.72 -2.61
CA GLY A 66 -0.31 7.62 -2.93
C GLY A 66 -1.17 7.47 -1.68
N LEU A 67 -0.75 6.60 -0.76
CA LEU A 67 -1.44 6.37 0.51
C LEU A 67 -1.46 7.62 1.40
N ASP A 68 -0.35 8.34 1.52
CA ASP A 68 -0.29 9.59 2.28
C ASP A 68 -1.28 10.63 1.74
N ARG A 69 -1.42 10.74 0.42
CA ARG A 69 -2.38 11.66 -0.21
C ARG A 69 -3.83 11.24 0.06
N LEU A 70 -4.13 9.95 -0.01
CA LEU A 70 -5.46 9.41 0.27
C LEU A 70 -5.84 9.59 1.74
N LEU A 71 -4.93 9.26 2.67
CA LEU A 71 -5.13 9.45 4.11
C LEU A 71 -5.28 10.93 4.45
N ALA A 72 -4.46 11.81 3.87
CA ALA A 72 -4.60 13.25 4.07
C ALA A 72 -5.96 13.76 3.58
N GLY A 73 -6.47 13.23 2.46
CA GLY A 73 -7.78 13.63 1.94
C GLY A 73 -8.93 13.15 2.82
N TRP A 74 -8.82 11.94 3.36
CA TRP A 74 -9.77 11.41 4.33
C TRP A 74 -9.76 12.20 5.65
N LEU A 75 -8.57 12.52 6.20
CA LEU A 75 -8.40 13.23 7.47
C LEU A 75 -8.91 14.68 7.40
N LEU A 76 -8.63 15.38 6.31
CA LEU A 76 -8.90 16.81 6.21
C LEU A 76 -10.33 17.11 5.75
N GLY A 77 -11.07 16.11 5.27
CA GLY A 77 -12.41 16.28 4.74
C GLY A 77 -12.43 17.11 3.45
N SER A 78 -13.55 17.04 2.73
CA SER A 78 -13.76 17.77 1.46
C SER A 78 -14.81 18.87 1.64
N ASP A 79 -14.78 19.59 2.76
CA ASP A 79 -15.96 20.39 3.13
C ASP A 79 -15.96 21.81 2.56
N GLU A 80 -14.86 22.29 1.95
CA GLU A 80 -14.77 23.67 1.45
C GLU A 80 -14.33 23.71 -0.03
N PRO A 81 -15.26 23.95 -0.98
CA PRO A 81 -14.95 24.17 -2.38
C PRO A 81 -14.00 25.35 -2.56
N GLY A 82 -12.86 25.13 -3.23
CA GLY A 82 -11.87 26.17 -3.53
C GLY A 82 -10.73 26.32 -2.51
N ARG A 83 -10.74 25.56 -1.40
CA ARG A 83 -9.60 25.52 -0.48
C ARG A 83 -8.55 24.52 -0.97
N VAL A 84 -7.37 25.02 -1.34
CA VAL A 84 -6.21 24.15 -1.62
C VAL A 84 -5.63 23.68 -0.29
N LEU A 85 -5.98 22.47 0.11
CA LEU A 85 -5.40 21.82 1.28
C LEU A 85 -3.97 21.34 0.94
N ARG A 86 -3.08 21.45 1.90
CA ARG A 86 -1.72 20.89 1.85
C ARG A 86 -1.48 20.12 3.14
N ALA A 87 -0.92 18.94 3.00
CA ALA A 87 -0.43 18.13 4.12
C ALA A 87 1.06 17.87 3.92
N ALA A 88 1.70 17.32 4.95
CA ALA A 88 3.07 16.81 4.86
C ALA A 88 3.05 15.30 5.02
N THR A 89 3.84 14.59 4.21
CA THR A 89 4.15 13.17 4.41
C THR A 89 4.95 12.98 5.70
N ALA A 90 5.12 11.73 6.14
CA ALA A 90 6.04 11.42 7.23
C ALA A 90 7.49 11.85 6.94
N THR A 91 7.87 11.96 5.66
CA THR A 91 9.18 12.45 5.20
C THR A 91 9.28 13.98 5.13
N GLY A 92 8.21 14.70 5.48
CA GLY A 92 8.15 16.16 5.45
C GLY A 92 7.87 16.76 4.07
N GLN A 93 7.57 15.93 3.07
CA GLN A 93 7.23 16.39 1.72
C GLN A 93 5.83 16.98 1.70
N THR A 94 5.68 18.18 1.13
CA THR A 94 4.36 18.77 0.95
C THR A 94 3.57 18.04 -0.12
N ILE A 95 2.36 17.62 0.23
CA ILE A 95 1.44 16.91 -0.65
C ILE A 95 0.12 17.65 -0.78
N VAL A 96 -0.56 17.40 -1.90
CA VAL A 96 -1.95 17.78 -2.11
C VAL A 96 -2.82 16.56 -1.78
N PRO A 97 -3.68 16.66 -0.75
CA PRO A 97 -4.61 15.61 -0.40
C PRO A 97 -5.45 15.18 -1.61
N LEU A 98 -5.67 13.88 -1.73
CA LEU A 98 -6.59 13.33 -2.72
C LEU A 98 -7.85 12.90 -1.99
N VAL A 99 -9.00 13.43 -2.39
CA VAL A 99 -10.29 13.10 -1.79
C VAL A 99 -10.55 11.59 -1.91
N ALA A 100 -10.25 10.86 -0.83
CA ALA A 100 -10.84 9.57 -0.55
C ALA A 100 -12.27 9.87 -0.08
N ALA A 101 -13.26 9.14 -0.55
CA ALA A 101 -14.65 9.49 -0.28
C ALA A 101 -15.04 9.19 1.18
N GLY A 102 -16.34 9.29 1.45
CA GLY A 102 -16.91 9.52 2.78
C GLY A 102 -16.46 8.60 3.91
N ALA A 103 -16.81 8.98 5.14
CA ALA A 103 -16.30 8.42 6.41
C ALA A 103 -16.25 6.88 6.52
N GLY A 104 -17.08 6.14 5.78
CA GLY A 104 -17.08 4.66 5.76
C GLY A 104 -15.86 4.01 5.08
N GLU A 105 -14.97 4.78 4.46
CA GLU A 105 -13.88 4.26 3.64
C GLU A 105 -12.56 4.06 4.37
N PHE A 106 -12.47 4.44 5.64
CA PHE A 106 -11.28 4.26 6.47
C PHE A 106 -10.82 2.80 6.52
N ALA A 107 -11.75 1.85 6.62
CA ALA A 107 -11.42 0.42 6.66
C ALA A 107 -10.66 -0.04 5.41
N LEU A 108 -10.97 0.51 4.24
CA LEU A 108 -10.29 0.19 2.99
C LEU A 108 -8.87 0.79 2.95
N LEU A 109 -8.71 2.03 3.43
CA LEU A 109 -7.40 2.68 3.54
C LEU A 109 -6.50 1.95 4.54
N ALA A 110 -7.05 1.53 5.68
CA ALA A 110 -6.35 0.74 6.68
C ALA A 110 -5.95 -0.64 6.13
N GLY A 111 -6.85 -1.33 5.43
CA GLY A 111 -6.55 -2.61 4.77
C GLY A 111 -5.44 -2.50 3.73
N LEU A 112 -5.46 -1.43 2.92
CA LEU A 112 -4.40 -1.13 1.96
C LEU A 112 -3.06 -0.86 2.66
N ALA A 113 -3.04 -0.05 3.73
CA ALA A 113 -1.83 0.21 4.50
C ALA A 113 -1.23 -1.09 5.08
N GLN A 114 -2.08 -1.95 5.67
CA GLN A 114 -1.67 -3.24 6.20
C GLN A 114 -1.09 -4.18 5.13
N LEU A 115 -1.69 -4.21 3.93
CA LEU A 115 -1.15 -4.97 2.80
C LEU A 115 0.25 -4.48 2.43
N LEU A 116 0.43 -3.16 2.29
CA LEU A 116 1.72 -2.58 1.90
C LEU A 116 2.81 -2.83 2.96
N ASP A 117 2.47 -2.75 4.24
CA ASP A 117 3.38 -3.12 5.34
C ASP A 117 3.77 -4.60 5.30
N GLU A 118 2.84 -5.48 4.92
CA GLU A 118 3.14 -6.90 4.73
C GLU A 118 4.11 -7.11 3.55
N LEU A 119 3.86 -6.47 2.40
CA LEU A 119 4.77 -6.52 1.24
C LEU A 119 6.17 -5.99 1.57
N ALA A 120 6.25 -4.92 2.37
CA ALA A 120 7.53 -4.37 2.84
C ALA A 120 8.30 -5.39 3.70
N ARG A 121 7.61 -6.11 4.58
CA ARG A 121 8.20 -7.19 5.39
C ARG A 121 8.70 -8.35 4.54
N TRP A 122 7.94 -8.79 3.54
CA TRP A 122 8.38 -9.81 2.60
C TRP A 122 9.64 -9.38 1.83
N ARG A 123 9.67 -8.13 1.36
CA ARG A 123 10.82 -7.57 0.67
C ARG A 123 12.06 -7.48 1.56
N ALA A 124 11.90 -7.12 2.84
CA ALA A 124 13.00 -7.02 3.79
C ALA A 124 13.59 -8.40 4.11
N ALA A 125 12.75 -9.40 4.37
CA ALA A 125 13.20 -10.77 4.60
C ALA A 125 13.93 -11.37 3.39
N ALA A 126 13.44 -11.11 2.17
CA ALA A 126 14.09 -11.55 0.94
C ALA A 126 15.49 -10.94 0.72
N GLN A 127 15.83 -9.85 1.42
CA GLN A 127 17.16 -9.21 1.36
C GLN A 127 18.07 -9.61 2.53
N ALA A 128 17.52 -10.24 3.56
CA ALA A 128 18.29 -10.71 4.71
C ALA A 128 18.88 -12.11 4.47
N GLN A 129 20.03 -12.38 5.08
CA GLN A 129 20.55 -13.74 5.18
C GLN A 129 19.81 -14.47 6.31
N HIS A 130 19.21 -15.61 5.97
CA HIS A 130 18.59 -16.52 6.91
C HIS A 130 19.14 -17.92 6.71
N ASP A 131 19.31 -18.67 7.80
CA ASP A 131 19.54 -20.09 7.75
C ASP A 131 18.22 -20.85 7.45
N GLY A 132 18.31 -22.16 7.20
CA GLY A 132 17.13 -22.96 6.81
C GLY A 132 16.02 -22.97 7.86
N ALA A 133 16.38 -23.01 9.15
CA ALA A 133 15.42 -22.99 10.26
C ALA A 133 14.75 -21.61 10.39
N GLY A 134 15.51 -20.53 10.22
CA GLY A 134 15.01 -19.16 10.20
C GLY A 134 13.98 -18.93 9.10
N TRP A 135 14.22 -19.47 7.89
CA TRP A 135 13.25 -19.40 6.80
C TRP A 135 11.94 -20.11 7.12
N SER A 136 12.01 -21.33 7.65
CA SER A 136 10.81 -22.12 7.96
C SER A 136 9.93 -21.42 9.01
N ALA A 137 10.54 -20.91 10.08
CA ALA A 137 9.81 -20.22 11.14
C ALA A 137 9.17 -18.91 10.64
N TRP A 138 9.91 -18.15 9.84
CA TRP A 138 9.43 -16.90 9.29
C TRP A 138 8.28 -17.12 8.30
N LEU A 139 8.42 -18.05 7.35
CA LEU A 139 7.37 -18.37 6.36
C LEU A 139 6.07 -18.84 7.02
N ALA A 140 6.16 -19.69 8.04
CA ALA A 140 4.98 -20.15 8.78
C ALA A 140 4.22 -18.97 9.42
N GLN A 141 4.94 -18.05 10.06
CA GLN A 141 4.35 -16.86 10.66
C GLN A 141 3.72 -15.93 9.62
N ARG A 142 4.33 -15.81 8.44
CA ARG A 142 3.82 -14.94 7.37
C ARG A 142 2.59 -15.52 6.66
N ILE A 143 2.53 -16.83 6.47
CA ILE A 143 1.34 -17.49 5.90
C ILE A 143 0.12 -17.22 6.78
N GLU A 144 0.24 -17.40 8.09
CA GLU A 144 -0.84 -17.07 9.05
C GLU A 144 -1.22 -15.58 8.99
N ALA A 145 -0.23 -14.70 8.79
CA ALA A 145 -0.50 -13.26 8.67
C ALA A 145 -1.23 -12.91 7.36
N CYS A 146 -0.98 -13.63 6.27
CA CYS A 146 -1.48 -13.33 4.93
C CYS A 146 -2.79 -14.05 4.55
N PHE A 147 -3.13 -15.16 5.22
CA PHE A 147 -4.28 -15.98 4.84
C PHE A 147 -5.23 -16.16 6.02
N VAL A 148 -6.52 -16.02 5.76
CA VAL A 148 -7.55 -16.48 6.69
C VAL A 148 -7.79 -17.97 6.38
N ALA A 149 -7.71 -18.83 7.40
CA ALA A 149 -8.08 -20.23 7.23
C ALA A 149 -9.55 -20.32 6.78
N ASP A 150 -9.81 -21.05 5.69
CA ASP A 150 -11.17 -21.38 5.29
C ASP A 150 -11.80 -22.23 6.41
N GLY A 151 -12.82 -21.68 7.07
CA GLY A 151 -13.70 -22.38 8.01
C GLY A 151 -14.99 -22.81 7.35
#